data_AF-A0A7H8UMX4-F1
#
_entry.id   AF-A0A7H8UMX4-F1
#
_cell.length_a   1.000
_cell.length_b   1.000
_cell.length_c   1.000
_cell.angle_alpha   90.00
_cell.angle_beta   90.00
_cell.angle_gamma   90.00
#
_symmetry.space_group_name_H-M   'P 1'
#
loop_
_entity.id
_entity.type
_entity.pdbx_description
1 polymer ?
#
loop_
_entity_poly.entity_id
_entity_poly.type
_entity_poly.pdbx_seq_one_letter_code
_entity_poly.pdbx_strand_id
1 'polypeptide(L)'
;MKKEDIQKMQDRYNEWAELLPELEKSLEQWKKAVELLEPLSQFYDGPKWRKLHESFNEELETKGNYSVLSEDALWNALSEQHQLALEWLKLSTAYITKE
;
A
#
# COMPACT_ATOMS: atom_id res chain seq x y z
N MET A 1 -32.54 -10.90 25.16
CA MET A 1 -32.44 -10.31 23.81
C MET A 1 -33.68 -10.67 23.02
N LYS A 2 -34.29 -9.70 22.33
CA LYS A 2 -35.42 -9.97 21.43
C LYS A 2 -34.90 -10.43 20.07
N LYS A 3 -35.78 -11.00 19.23
CA LYS A 3 -35.42 -11.47 17.89
C LYS A 3 -34.77 -10.37 17.05
N GLU A 4 -35.26 -9.14 17.17
CA GLU A 4 -34.75 -7.98 16.46
C GLU A 4 -33.30 -7.64 16.86
N ASP A 5 -32.94 -7.83 18.13
CA ASP A 5 -31.57 -7.59 18.61
C ASP A 5 -30.60 -8.63 18.04
N ILE A 6 -31.04 -9.88 17.93
CA ILE A 6 -30.27 -10.98 17.33
C ILE A 6 -30.07 -10.74 15.84
N GLN A 7 -31.12 -10.31 15.13
CA GLN A 7 -31.03 -10.02 13.69
C GLN A 7 -29.99 -8.93 13.40
N LYS A 8 -29.95 -7.86 14.21
CA LYS A 8 -28.92 -6.81 14.06
C LYS A 8 -27.50 -7.33 14.21
N MET A 9 -27.27 -8.31 15.07
CA MET A 9 -25.94 -8.92 15.21
C MET A 9 -25.62 -9.83 14.02
N GLN A 10 -26.62 -10.57 13.52
CA GLN A 10 -26.48 -11.40 12.32
C GLN A 10 -26.14 -10.55 11.09
N ASP A 11 -26.80 -9.40 10.92
CA ASP A 11 -26.55 -8.51 9.79
C ASP A 11 -25.10 -7.99 9.81
N ARG A 12 -24.60 -7.58 10.98
CA ARG A 12 -23.19 -7.18 11.15
C ARG A 12 -22.21 -8.31 10.86
N TYR A 13 -22.54 -9.54 11.27
CA TYR A 13 -21.71 -10.70 10.98
C TYR A 13 -21.67 -10.98 9.48
N ASN A 14 -22.81 -10.86 8.78
CA ASN A 14 -22.88 -11.05 7.33
C ASN A 14 -22.04 -9.99 6.61
N GLU A 15 -22.16 -8.70 6.99
CA GLU A 15 -21.32 -7.63 6.44
C GLU A 15 -19.83 -7.89 6.65
N TRP A 16 -19.44 -8.37 7.85
CA TRP A 16 -18.04 -8.73 8.10
C TRP A 16 -17.59 -9.94 7.27
N ALA A 17 -18.43 -10.96 7.14
CA ALA A 17 -18.12 -12.17 6.36
C ALA A 17 -17.94 -11.85 4.87
N GLU A 18 -18.69 -10.89 4.34
CA GLU A 18 -18.52 -10.37 2.97
C GLU A 18 -17.23 -9.54 2.82
N LEU A 19 -16.80 -8.82 3.85
CA LEU A 19 -15.58 -8.02 3.86
C LEU A 19 -14.31 -8.88 3.99
N LEU A 20 -14.37 -10.01 4.70
CA LEU A 20 -13.21 -10.83 5.05
C LEU A 20 -12.33 -11.23 3.84
N PRO A 21 -12.86 -11.68 2.69
CA PRO A 21 -12.04 -12.04 1.53
C PRO A 21 -11.22 -10.86 0.97
N GLU A 22 -11.76 -9.63 1.00
CA GLU A 22 -11.02 -8.46 0.52
C GLU A 22 -9.92 -8.06 1.51
N LEU A 23 -10.13 -8.25 2.82
CA LEU A 23 -9.08 -8.09 3.83
C LEU A 23 -7.94 -9.10 3.62
N GLU A 24 -8.28 -10.37 3.38
CA GLU A 24 -7.27 -11.42 3.11
C GLU A 24 -6.51 -11.14 1.81
N LYS A 25 -7.21 -10.75 0.75
CA LYS A 25 -6.60 -10.35 -0.53
C LYS A 25 -5.68 -9.14 -0.37
N SER A 26 -6.03 -8.19 0.51
CA SER A 26 -5.17 -7.03 0.77
C SER A 26 -3.79 -7.45 1.28
N LEU A 27 -3.68 -8.54 2.06
CA LEU A 27 -2.39 -9.05 2.54
C LEU A 27 -1.47 -9.48 1.40
N GLU A 28 -2.01 -10.15 0.38
CA GLU A 28 -1.23 -10.53 -0.81
C GLU A 28 -0.88 -9.31 -1.66
N GLN A 29 -1.77 -8.32 -1.75
CA GLN A 29 -1.47 -7.05 -2.42
C GLN A 29 -0.34 -6.29 -1.72
N TRP A 30 -0.30 -6.31 -0.38
CA TRP A 30 0.78 -5.73 0.42
C TRP A 30 2.13 -6.38 0.12
N LYS A 31 2.20 -7.72 0.07
CA LYS A 31 3.43 -8.43 -0.30
C LYS A 31 3.92 -8.02 -1.68
N LYS A 32 3.01 -8.01 -2.66
CA LYS A 32 3.32 -7.58 -4.03
C LYS A 32 3.81 -6.13 -4.09
N ALA A 33 3.21 -5.23 -3.32
CA ALA A 33 3.65 -3.83 -3.27
C ALA A 33 5.09 -3.70 -2.76
N VAL A 34 5.46 -4.47 -1.72
CA VAL A 34 6.83 -4.52 -1.20
C VAL A 34 7.80 -5.05 -2.25
N GLU A 35 7.46 -6.18 -2.91
CA GLU A 35 8.29 -6.76 -3.98
C GLU A 35 8.53 -5.79 -5.15
N LEU A 36 7.53 -4.96 -5.49
CA LEU A 36 7.65 -3.97 -6.55
C LEU A 36 8.48 -2.76 -6.13
N LEU A 37 8.32 -2.28 -4.90
CA LEU A 37 8.96 -1.05 -4.41
C LEU A 37 10.40 -1.26 -3.97
N GLU A 38 10.77 -2.46 -3.51
CA GLU A 38 12.15 -2.75 -3.07
C GLU A 38 13.22 -2.45 -4.15
N PRO A 39 13.13 -2.98 -5.38
CA PRO A 39 14.12 -2.65 -6.42
C PRO A 39 14.06 -1.17 -6.85
N LEU A 40 12.88 -0.53 -6.75
CA LEU A 40 12.72 0.90 -7.04
C LEU A 40 13.44 1.77 -6.00
N SER A 41 13.33 1.42 -4.71
CA SER A 41 14.07 2.08 -3.62
C SER A 41 15.57 1.92 -3.82
N GLN A 42 16.03 0.69 -4.08
CA GLN A 42 17.46 0.42 -4.33
C GLN A 42 18.00 1.19 -5.55
N PHE A 43 17.17 1.33 -6.59
CA PHE A 43 17.51 2.14 -7.75
C PHE A 43 17.64 3.62 -7.38
N TYR A 44 16.62 4.19 -6.74
CA TYR A 44 16.56 5.61 -6.35
C TYR A 44 17.70 6.01 -5.41
N ASP A 45 17.99 5.18 -4.41
CA ASP A 45 19.06 5.43 -3.42
C ASP A 45 20.47 5.23 -4.01
N GLY A 46 20.56 4.61 -5.18
CA GLY A 46 21.81 4.25 -5.82
C GLY A 46 22.49 5.43 -6.54
N PRO A 47 23.83 5.42 -6.65
CA PRO A 47 24.57 6.46 -7.39
C PRO A 47 24.29 6.45 -8.91
N LYS A 48 23.68 5.37 -9.42
CA LYS A 48 23.26 5.26 -10.82
C LYS A 48 22.07 6.15 -11.13
N TRP A 49 21.13 6.31 -10.21
CA TRP A 49 19.94 7.13 -10.43
C TRP A 49 20.32 8.58 -10.70
N ARG A 50 21.19 9.19 -9.87
CA ARG A 50 21.64 10.58 -10.07
C ARG A 50 22.30 10.80 -11.43
N LYS A 51 23.16 9.87 -11.84
CA LYS A 51 23.81 9.95 -13.16
C LYS A 51 22.79 9.89 -14.29
N LEU A 52 21.80 9.01 -14.20
CA LEU A 52 20.75 8.88 -15.21
C LEU A 52 19.82 10.09 -15.19
N HIS A 53 19.44 10.60 -14.01
CA HIS A 53 18.67 11.82 -13.87
C HIS A 53 19.31 13.02 -14.60
N GLU A 54 20.65 13.17 -14.48
CA GLU A 54 21.37 14.28 -15.11
C GLU A 54 21.64 14.10 -16.61
N SER A 55 21.77 12.85 -17.09
CA SER A 55 22.30 12.56 -18.43
C SER A 55 21.36 11.84 -19.38
N PHE A 56 20.28 11.24 -18.88
CA PHE A 56 19.32 10.51 -19.69
C PHE A 56 18.35 11.49 -20.36
N ASN A 57 18.33 11.50 -21.69
CA ASN A 57 17.57 12.45 -22.51
C ASN A 57 16.57 11.76 -23.45
N GLU A 58 16.42 10.44 -23.35
CA GLU A 58 15.45 9.68 -24.12
C GLU A 58 14.07 9.68 -23.44
N GLU A 59 13.01 9.53 -24.23
CA GLU A 59 11.64 9.47 -23.72
C GLU A 59 11.34 8.07 -23.17
N LEU A 60 10.75 8.00 -21.97
CA LEU A 60 10.25 6.76 -21.39
C LEU A 60 8.74 6.66 -21.59
N GLU A 61 8.25 5.48 -21.95
CA GLU A 61 6.81 5.20 -21.93
C GLU A 61 6.33 5.09 -20.48
N THR A 62 5.79 6.18 -19.94
CA THR A 62 5.36 6.24 -18.52
C THR A 62 3.91 5.81 -18.29
N LYS A 63 3.14 5.57 -19.36
CA LYS A 63 1.71 5.26 -19.32
C LYS A 63 0.90 6.24 -18.47
N GLY A 64 1.26 7.53 -18.54
CA GLY A 64 0.60 8.61 -17.79
C GLY A 64 1.17 8.87 -16.39
N ASN A 65 2.18 8.12 -15.94
CA ASN A 65 2.89 8.38 -14.69
C ASN A 65 4.07 9.35 -14.88
N TYR A 66 4.64 9.79 -13.77
CA TYR A 66 5.94 10.47 -13.79
C TYR A 66 7.08 9.47 -14.04
N SER A 67 8.15 9.96 -14.67
CA SER A 67 9.36 9.17 -14.89
C SER A 67 9.99 8.76 -13.55
N VAL A 68 10.50 7.53 -13.48
CA VAL A 68 11.32 7.05 -12.34
C VAL A 68 12.63 7.83 -12.16
N LEU A 69 13.03 8.60 -13.18
CA LEU A 69 14.16 9.53 -13.12
C LEU A 69 13.77 10.93 -12.65
N SER A 70 12.49 11.23 -12.44
CA SER A 70 12.10 12.49 -11.80
C SER A 70 12.45 12.45 -10.30
N GLU A 71 12.80 13.59 -9.73
CA GLU A 71 13.17 13.71 -8.31
C GLU A 71 12.06 13.17 -7.40
N ASP A 72 10.80 13.51 -7.71
CA ASP A 72 9.69 13.27 -6.80
C ASP A 72 8.93 11.94 -7.04
N ALA A 73 9.03 11.29 -8.20
CA ALA A 73 8.18 10.12 -8.49
C ALA A 73 8.39 8.97 -7.51
N LEU A 74 9.64 8.54 -7.34
CA LEU A 74 9.96 7.43 -6.44
C LEU A 74 9.90 7.87 -4.98
N TRP A 75 10.28 9.12 -4.68
CA TRP A 75 10.16 9.67 -3.33
C TRP A 75 8.70 9.67 -2.85
N ASN A 76 7.77 10.17 -3.68
CA ASN A 76 6.34 10.18 -3.36
C ASN A 76 5.79 8.75 -3.20
N ALA A 77 6.08 7.85 -4.15
CA ALA A 77 5.60 6.47 -4.08
C ALA A 77 6.06 5.73 -2.81
N LEU A 78 7.33 5.92 -2.41
CA LEU A 78 7.88 5.32 -1.19
C LEU A 78 7.28 5.96 0.07
N SER A 79 7.07 7.28 0.06
CA SER A 79 6.44 8.03 1.16
C SER A 79 4.98 7.61 1.36
N GLU A 80 4.20 7.49 0.28
CA GLU A 80 2.81 7.03 0.30
C GLU A 80 2.69 5.61 0.88
N GLN A 81 3.55 4.68 0.41
CA GLN A 81 3.57 3.31 0.94
C GLN A 81 3.92 3.29 2.43
N HIS A 82 4.89 4.09 2.86
CA HIS A 82 5.29 4.18 4.26
C HIS A 82 4.16 4.71 5.14
N GLN A 83 3.49 5.79 4.73
CA GLN A 83 2.35 6.35 5.45
C GLN A 83 1.22 5.33 5.58
N LEU A 84 0.90 4.62 4.49
CA LEU A 84 -0.14 3.60 4.51
C LEU A 84 0.23 2.44 5.45
N ALA A 85 1.50 2.02 5.48
CA ALA A 85 1.97 0.99 6.40
C ALA A 85 1.85 1.41 7.87
N LEU A 86 2.10 2.68 8.19
CA LEU A 86 1.92 3.22 9.55
C LEU A 86 0.45 3.21 9.97
N GLU A 87 -0.48 3.57 9.09
CA GLU A 87 -1.92 3.50 9.38
C GLU A 87 -2.37 2.05 9.60
N TRP A 88 -1.90 1.11 8.78
CA TRP A 88 -2.16 -0.31 8.99
C TRP A 88 -1.62 -0.81 10.32
N LEU A 89 -0.37 -0.46 10.67
CA LEU A 89 0.21 -0.82 11.97
C LEU A 89 -0.66 -0.31 13.13
N LYS A 90 -1.08 0.97 13.09
CA LYS A 90 -1.96 1.55 14.12
C LYS A 90 -3.27 0.78 14.24
N LEU A 91 -3.95 0.51 13.13
CA LEU A 91 -5.23 -0.21 13.11
C LEU A 91 -5.09 -1.65 13.63
N SER A 92 -4.07 -2.37 13.16
CA SER A 92 -3.80 -3.75 13.58
C SER A 92 -3.45 -3.82 15.06
N THR A 93 -2.54 -2.95 15.53
CA THR A 93 -2.21 -2.90 16.96
C THR A 93 -3.44 -2.55 17.79
N ALA A 94 -4.21 -1.51 17.42
CA ALA A 94 -5.42 -1.14 18.14
C ALA A 94 -6.48 -2.25 18.18
N TYR A 95 -6.54 -3.10 17.15
CA TYR A 95 -7.42 -4.29 17.17
C TYR A 95 -6.90 -5.38 18.12
N ILE A 96 -5.59 -5.65 18.08
CA ILE A 96 -4.95 -6.71 18.89
C ILE A 96 -4.91 -6.36 20.38
N THR A 97 -4.72 -5.09 20.73
CA THR A 97 -4.59 -4.63 22.12
C THR A 97 -5.92 -4.23 22.77
N LYS A 98 -7.06 -4.44 22.10
CA LYS A 98 -8.37 -4.29 22.73
C LYS A 98 -8.57 -5.45 23.72
N GLU A 99 -8.35 -5.16 25.01
CA GLU A 99 -8.87 -5.97 26.12
C GLU A 99 -10.38 -5.82 26.26
#